data_AF-A0A956BKM7-F1
#
_entry.id   AF-A0A956BKM7-F1
#
_cell.length_a   1.000
_cell.length_b   1.000
_cell.length_c   1.000
_cell.angle_alpha   90.00
_cell.angle_beta   90.00
_cell.angle_gamma   90.00
#
_symmetry.space_group_name_H-M   'P 1'
#
loop_
_entity.id
_entity.type
_entity.pdbx_description
1 polymer ?
#
loop_
_entity_poly.entity_id
_entity_poly.type
_entity_poly.pdbx_seq_one_letter_code
_entity_poly.pdbx_strand_id
1 'polypeptide(L)'
;MQSVESAVRGASGARGPMVPSDAAVSAREREAGALLAGLLDAGPVQAALHDALGEARGRGQPAVLVVDVTGPLRALPWELLGAPEPLEATGRAVVVRRTAGTPAPAREGGLSVAIATLEPDDPITRSRADALRAQLDRAGVPHGTPAELPAATVVHVVGHGDRDLEQTLFTTRDGTLGAATPVHALLPVLSGASLVVLDVCDAGSPLPEEAGTAPSRLLAAGARAVVAPAGRLGVEAAGAFSEGLYAALAGGSTLAEATAAGRRAVRALALPFPDGRWANLSLLVADVASALARLEAPGSSPAGWSVRGEARAWVMEATERARASGFFGVEHLLATWPSRGDPLVSLVAFHLAHQGGALERIGALQPRGSLPPDAPVTPRLAGTRLDAADANALARALWDGLDGTVQALLGLEEARAASTLETVATLEPGPAEPAERPPAGRLEVLGGPEDGLVVEGDRVGRAERADSEGLYRIASVVDPYLSRRALEREGGVWVARKALQCRRAGRWITVGPGPVELQVGDVLALSRATWVRGVP
;
A
#
# COMPACT_ATOMS: atom_id res chain seq x y z
N MET A 1 56.38 16.86 37.19
CA MET A 1 55.58 15.99 36.30
C MET A 1 55.61 14.49 36.66
N GLN A 2 56.09 14.07 37.84
CA GLN A 2 56.07 12.66 38.28
C GLN A 2 55.22 12.39 39.55
N SER A 3 54.40 13.34 39.99
CA SER A 3 53.64 13.23 41.26
C SER A 3 52.11 13.12 41.08
N VAL A 4 51.62 12.98 39.85
CA VAL A 4 50.17 12.84 39.56
C VAL A 4 49.80 11.40 39.17
N GLU A 5 50.74 10.59 38.68
CA GLU A 5 50.48 9.18 38.32
C GLU A 5 50.33 8.23 39.52
N SER A 6 50.81 8.61 40.71
CA SER A 6 50.73 7.76 41.91
C SER A 6 49.36 7.79 42.60
N ALA A 7 48.51 8.77 42.32
CA ALA A 7 47.19 8.89 42.94
C ALA A 7 46.10 8.08 42.20
N VAL A 8 46.35 7.64 40.96
CA VAL A 8 45.37 6.91 40.13
C VAL A 8 45.48 5.39 40.27
N ARG A 9 46.59 4.86 40.80
CA ARG A 9 46.77 3.39 40.97
C ARG A 9 46.23 2.82 42.28
N GLY A 10 45.63 3.64 43.15
CA GLY A 10 45.13 3.23 44.46
C GLY A 10 43.65 2.81 44.55
N ALA A 11 42.85 2.92 43.48
CA ALA A 11 41.40 2.68 43.51
C ALA A 11 40.93 1.49 42.64
N SER A 12 41.80 0.49 42.41
CA SER A 12 41.49 -0.72 41.63
C SER A 12 40.70 -1.78 42.43
N GLY A 13 39.51 -1.42 42.92
CA GLY A 13 38.67 -2.35 43.68
C GLY A 13 37.15 -2.20 43.50
N ALA A 14 36.67 -1.08 42.96
CA ALA A 14 35.26 -0.94 42.62
C ALA A 14 35.06 -1.45 41.18
N ARG A 15 34.66 -2.72 41.03
CA ARG A 15 34.10 -3.20 39.77
C ARG A 15 32.94 -2.26 39.42
N GLY A 16 33.11 -1.47 38.35
CA GLY A 16 32.00 -0.68 37.81
C GLY A 16 30.78 -1.57 37.58
N PRO A 17 29.56 -1.00 37.60
CA PRO A 17 28.35 -1.79 37.42
C PRO A 17 28.48 -2.68 36.19
N MET A 18 28.39 -4.00 36.38
CA MET A 18 28.45 -4.93 35.26
C MET A 18 27.27 -4.65 34.35
N VAL A 19 27.56 -4.25 33.12
CA VAL A 19 26.57 -4.18 32.05
C VAL A 19 26.09 -5.61 31.79
N PRO A 20 24.77 -5.90 31.84
CA PRO A 20 24.27 -7.24 31.53
C PRO A 20 24.61 -7.60 30.08
N SER A 21 24.72 -8.89 29.77
CA SER A 21 24.80 -9.31 28.36
C SER A 21 23.44 -9.13 27.67
N ASP A 22 23.44 -8.93 26.35
CA ASP A 22 22.21 -8.85 25.56
C ASP A 22 21.31 -10.08 25.78
N ALA A 23 21.91 -11.28 25.81
CA ALA A 23 21.18 -12.52 26.06
C ALA A 23 20.41 -12.50 27.40
N ALA A 24 20.99 -11.91 28.44
CA ALA A 24 20.33 -11.78 29.75
C ALA A 24 19.18 -10.76 29.71
N VAL A 25 19.34 -9.66 28.99
CA VAL A 25 18.28 -8.66 28.81
C VAL A 25 17.15 -9.22 27.95
N SER A 26 17.46 -9.85 26.83
CA SER A 26 16.51 -10.53 25.94
C SER A 26 15.76 -11.65 26.66
N ALA A 27 16.38 -12.35 27.61
CA ALA A 27 15.68 -13.32 28.46
C ALA A 27 14.63 -12.66 29.37
N ARG A 28 14.96 -11.51 29.98
CA ARG A 28 14.01 -10.73 30.79
C ARG A 28 12.89 -10.14 29.94
N GLU A 29 13.17 -9.74 28.71
CA GLU A 29 12.14 -9.28 27.76
C GLU A 29 11.14 -10.39 27.43
N ARG A 30 11.61 -11.63 27.20
CA ARG A 30 10.73 -12.79 27.01
C ARG A 30 9.89 -13.08 28.26
N GLU A 31 10.48 -12.97 29.44
CA GLU A 31 9.78 -13.16 30.70
C GLU A 31 8.68 -12.10 30.89
N ALA A 32 8.99 -10.83 30.60
CA ALA A 32 7.99 -9.75 30.58
C ALA A 32 6.90 -9.99 29.53
N GLY A 33 7.26 -10.45 28.32
CA GLY A 33 6.32 -10.83 27.27
C GLY A 33 5.37 -11.95 27.67
N ALA A 34 5.87 -12.96 28.37
CA ALA A 34 5.08 -14.05 28.92
C ALA A 34 4.11 -13.57 30.03
N LEU A 35 4.55 -12.64 30.87
CA LEU A 35 3.67 -12.01 31.87
C LEU A 35 2.54 -11.21 31.19
N LEU A 36 2.84 -10.45 30.13
CA LEU A 36 1.82 -9.74 29.35
C LEU A 36 0.84 -10.70 28.68
N ALA A 37 1.32 -11.81 28.13
CA ALA A 37 0.45 -12.84 27.56
C ALA A 37 -0.46 -13.46 28.62
N GLY A 38 0.07 -13.75 29.82
CA GLY A 38 -0.71 -14.25 30.95
C GLY A 38 -1.82 -13.29 31.42
N LEU A 39 -1.63 -11.97 31.26
CA LEU A 39 -2.70 -10.99 31.52
C LEU A 39 -3.88 -11.13 30.54
N LEU A 40 -3.62 -11.58 29.30
CA LEU A 40 -4.65 -11.76 28.27
C LEU A 40 -5.32 -13.14 28.36
N ASP A 41 -4.61 -14.16 28.83
CA ASP A 41 -5.10 -15.54 28.96
C ASP A 41 -6.28 -15.68 29.93
N ALA A 42 -6.45 -14.76 30.87
CA ALA A 42 -7.53 -14.78 31.85
C ALA A 42 -8.86 -14.19 31.34
N GLY A 43 -8.96 -13.80 30.06
CA GLY A 43 -10.09 -13.01 29.55
C GLY A 43 -10.59 -13.38 28.16
N PRO A 44 -11.73 -12.79 27.73
CA PRO A 44 -12.33 -13.03 26.41
C PRO A 44 -11.46 -12.59 25.23
N VAL A 45 -10.40 -11.82 25.51
CA VAL A 45 -9.44 -11.32 24.51
C VAL A 45 -8.60 -12.46 23.90
N GLN A 46 -8.36 -13.54 24.64
CA GLN A 46 -7.48 -14.63 24.18
C GLN A 46 -8.01 -15.30 22.89
N ALA A 47 -9.30 -15.64 22.86
CA ALA A 47 -9.92 -16.27 21.69
C ALA A 47 -9.88 -15.32 20.48
N ALA A 48 -10.27 -14.06 20.66
CA ALA A 48 -10.23 -13.05 19.60
C ALA A 48 -8.80 -12.82 19.07
N LEU A 49 -7.79 -12.83 19.95
CA LEU A 49 -6.39 -12.73 19.56
C LEU A 49 -5.96 -13.95 18.72
N HIS A 50 -6.33 -15.17 19.14
CA HIS A 50 -6.03 -16.38 18.37
C HIS A 50 -6.68 -16.38 16.99
N ASP A 51 -7.94 -15.99 16.90
CA ASP A 51 -8.67 -15.90 15.63
C ASP A 51 -8.02 -14.87 14.70
N ALA A 52 -7.73 -13.67 15.21
CA ALA A 52 -7.06 -12.62 14.45
C ALA A 52 -5.68 -13.04 13.95
N LEU A 53 -4.89 -13.72 14.79
CA LEU A 53 -3.58 -14.28 14.39
C LEU A 53 -3.73 -15.40 13.34
N GLY A 54 -4.76 -16.22 13.45
CA GLY A 54 -5.09 -17.28 12.48
C GLY A 54 -5.49 -16.71 11.12
N GLU A 55 -6.37 -15.71 11.11
CA GLU A 55 -6.83 -15.01 9.92
C GLU A 55 -5.68 -14.29 9.20
N ALA A 56 -4.86 -13.54 9.95
CA ALA A 56 -3.69 -12.85 9.41
C ALA A 56 -2.69 -13.85 8.80
N ARG A 57 -2.42 -14.96 9.50
CA ARG A 57 -1.59 -16.05 8.97
C ARG A 57 -2.16 -16.65 7.69
N GLY A 58 -3.48 -16.86 7.61
CA GLY A 58 -4.15 -17.33 6.40
C GLY A 58 -3.99 -16.39 5.20
N ARG A 59 -3.82 -15.08 5.45
CA ARG A 59 -3.52 -14.05 4.44
C ARG A 59 -2.03 -13.88 4.16
N GLY A 60 -1.14 -14.58 4.88
CA GLY A 60 0.30 -14.39 4.77
C GLY A 60 0.78 -13.02 5.26
N GLN A 61 0.05 -12.38 6.17
CA GLN A 61 0.35 -11.05 6.70
C GLN A 61 0.46 -11.09 8.23
N PRO A 62 1.24 -10.19 8.86
CA PRO A 62 1.22 -10.04 10.31
C PRO A 62 -0.12 -9.44 10.78
N ALA A 63 -0.62 -9.87 11.94
CA ALA A 63 -1.77 -9.22 12.55
C ALA A 63 -1.38 -7.83 13.09
N VAL A 64 -2.27 -6.84 12.98
CA VAL A 64 -2.07 -5.54 13.64
C VAL A 64 -2.84 -5.54 14.97
N LEU A 65 -2.10 -5.53 16.08
CA LEU A 65 -2.66 -5.54 17.43
C LEU A 65 -2.72 -4.11 17.95
N VAL A 66 -3.94 -3.62 18.17
CA VAL A 66 -4.19 -2.26 18.65
C VAL A 66 -4.38 -2.30 20.16
N VAL A 67 -3.47 -1.65 20.87
CA VAL A 67 -3.51 -1.50 22.33
C VAL A 67 -4.19 -0.18 22.66
N ASP A 68 -5.41 -0.28 23.18
CA ASP A 68 -6.24 0.85 23.62
C ASP A 68 -6.46 0.73 25.14
N VAL A 69 -5.48 1.18 25.91
CA VAL A 69 -5.47 1.06 27.38
C VAL A 69 -5.18 2.41 28.03
N THR A 70 -5.79 2.64 29.19
CA THR A 70 -5.65 3.86 29.98
C THR A 70 -4.89 3.61 31.28
N GLY A 71 -4.50 4.69 31.96
CA GLY A 71 -3.82 4.62 33.26
C GLY A 71 -2.45 3.93 33.20
N PRO A 72 -2.05 3.20 34.27
CA PRO A 72 -0.72 2.59 34.38
C PRO A 72 -0.42 1.55 33.29
N LEU A 73 -1.44 0.88 32.75
CA LEU A 73 -1.28 -0.14 31.70
C LEU A 73 -0.73 0.46 30.40
N ARG A 74 -0.90 1.76 30.18
CA ARG A 74 -0.35 2.46 29.02
C ARG A 74 1.18 2.44 29.01
N ALA A 75 1.84 2.38 30.17
CA ALA A 75 3.30 2.38 30.26
C ALA A 75 3.94 0.99 30.05
N LEU A 76 3.14 -0.09 30.00
CA LEU A 76 3.67 -1.43 29.81
C LEU A 76 4.27 -1.61 28.40
N PRO A 77 5.33 -2.42 28.24
CA PRO A 77 6.00 -2.64 26.94
C PRO A 77 5.24 -3.67 26.10
N TRP A 78 4.05 -3.31 25.63
CA TRP A 78 3.17 -4.19 24.87
C TRP A 78 3.81 -4.79 23.61
N GLU A 79 4.83 -4.15 23.07
CA GLU A 79 5.67 -4.65 21.96
C GLU A 79 6.33 -6.00 22.28
N LEU A 80 6.55 -6.29 23.57
CA LEU A 80 7.09 -7.57 24.05
C LEU A 80 6.03 -8.68 24.14
N LEU A 81 4.75 -8.39 23.89
CA LEU A 81 3.66 -9.35 24.02
C LEU A 81 3.93 -10.63 23.21
N GLY A 82 3.97 -11.78 23.90
CA GLY A 82 4.12 -13.09 23.29
C GLY A 82 4.91 -14.08 24.16
N ALA A 83 4.67 -15.37 23.95
CA ALA A 83 5.42 -16.46 24.57
C ALA A 83 5.54 -17.64 23.59
N PRO A 84 6.68 -18.36 23.55
CA PRO A 84 7.92 -18.10 24.30
C PRO A 84 8.72 -16.90 23.77
N GLU A 85 8.37 -16.38 22.59
CA GLU A 85 9.00 -15.22 21.97
C GLU A 85 7.93 -14.14 21.71
N PRO A 86 8.29 -12.84 21.71
CA PRO A 86 7.38 -11.77 21.33
C PRO A 86 6.75 -12.01 19.94
N LEU A 87 5.47 -11.70 19.78
CA LEU A 87 4.74 -11.90 18.53
C LEU A 87 5.37 -11.12 17.37
N GLU A 88 5.88 -9.91 17.64
CA GLU A 88 6.56 -9.09 16.64
C GLU A 88 7.95 -9.59 16.28
N ALA A 89 8.68 -10.13 17.26
CA ALA A 89 9.97 -10.78 17.05
C ALA A 89 9.88 -12.00 16.11
N THR A 90 8.72 -12.64 16.05
CA THR A 90 8.42 -13.78 15.17
C THR A 90 7.70 -13.37 13.88
N GLY A 91 7.47 -12.08 13.66
CA GLY A 91 6.76 -11.55 12.48
C GLY A 91 5.28 -11.92 12.42
N ARG A 92 4.69 -12.40 13.53
CA ARG A 92 3.28 -12.84 13.58
C ARG A 92 2.32 -11.67 13.82
N ALA A 93 2.79 -10.62 14.46
CA ALA A 93 1.98 -9.44 14.73
C ALA A 93 2.83 -8.17 14.76
N VAL A 94 2.17 -7.02 14.69
CA VAL A 94 2.74 -5.70 14.96
C VAL A 94 1.88 -5.01 16.00
N VAL A 95 2.53 -4.45 17.03
CA VAL A 95 1.83 -3.73 18.09
C VAL A 95 1.76 -2.24 17.76
N VAL A 96 0.55 -1.69 17.87
CA VAL A 96 0.22 -0.27 17.66
C VAL A 96 -0.55 0.23 18.87
N ARG A 97 -0.28 1.45 19.32
CA ARG A 97 -0.95 2.05 20.49
C ARG A 97 -1.97 3.07 20.03
N ARG A 98 -3.22 2.93 20.49
CA ARG A 98 -4.24 3.96 20.26
C ARG A 98 -4.14 5.03 21.35
N THR A 99 -4.28 6.29 20.96
CA THR A 99 -4.33 7.42 21.91
C THR A 99 -5.29 8.48 21.43
N ALA A 100 -5.58 9.47 22.28
CA ALA A 100 -6.46 10.57 21.92
C ALA A 100 -5.83 11.44 20.81
N GLY A 101 -6.64 11.81 19.83
CA GLY A 101 -6.25 12.65 18.70
C GLY A 101 -7.42 12.83 17.73
N THR A 102 -7.23 13.67 16.73
CA THR A 102 -8.25 13.91 15.70
C THR A 102 -8.01 12.95 14.55
N PRO A 103 -8.96 12.05 14.20
CA PRO A 103 -8.83 11.24 13.00
C PRO A 103 -8.68 12.16 11.78
N ALA A 104 -7.57 12.08 11.07
CA ALA A 104 -7.36 12.84 9.85
C ALA A 104 -7.66 11.94 8.64
N PRO A 105 -8.44 12.41 7.65
CA PRO A 105 -8.79 11.61 6.46
C PRO A 105 -7.50 11.17 5.76
N ALA A 106 -7.47 9.96 5.18
CA ALA A 106 -6.34 9.49 4.39
C ALA A 106 -5.95 10.53 3.32
N ARG A 107 -4.65 10.68 3.07
CA ARG A 107 -4.11 11.62 2.10
C ARG A 107 -3.14 10.82 1.28
N GLU A 108 -3.45 10.77 0.01
CA GLU A 108 -2.62 10.17 -1.01
C GLU A 108 -1.44 11.10 -1.26
N GLY A 109 -0.25 10.51 -1.35
CA GLY A 109 0.98 11.26 -1.52
C GLY A 109 2.16 10.32 -1.56
N GLY A 110 3.12 10.65 -2.42
CA GLY A 110 4.40 9.96 -2.46
C GLY A 110 5.17 10.17 -1.14
N LEU A 111 5.83 9.12 -0.66
CA LEU A 111 6.75 9.14 0.46
C LEU A 111 7.76 10.27 0.28
N SER A 112 7.66 11.28 1.14
CA SER A 112 8.55 12.42 1.21
C SER A 112 8.78 12.77 2.68
N VAL A 113 10.00 13.20 3.02
CA VAL A 113 10.42 13.39 4.41
C VAL A 113 10.89 14.82 4.64
N ALA A 114 10.14 15.58 5.43
CA ALA A 114 10.60 16.84 6.00
C ALA A 114 11.40 16.56 7.28
N ILE A 115 12.67 16.96 7.32
CA ILE A 115 13.56 16.80 8.48
C ILE A 115 13.59 18.13 9.24
N ALA A 116 13.10 18.10 10.47
CA ALA A 116 13.11 19.23 11.39
C ALA A 116 14.16 19.01 12.48
N THR A 117 15.08 19.95 12.65
CA THR A 117 16.07 19.94 13.74
C THR A 117 15.68 20.97 14.79
N LEU A 118 15.49 20.54 16.04
CA LEU A 118 15.14 21.45 17.14
C LEU A 118 16.31 22.36 17.52
N GLU A 119 17.54 21.83 17.53
CA GLU A 119 18.78 22.57 17.79
C GLU A 119 19.73 22.51 16.56
N PRO A 120 19.52 23.30 15.50
CA PRO A 120 20.33 23.22 14.27
C PRO A 120 21.82 23.57 14.47
N ASP A 121 22.12 24.33 15.51
CA ASP A 121 23.49 24.72 15.88
C ASP A 121 24.21 23.66 16.71
N ASP A 122 23.49 22.69 17.27
CA ASP A 122 24.10 21.61 18.04
C ASP A 122 24.77 20.58 17.11
N PRO A 123 26.05 20.22 17.37
CA PRO A 123 26.79 19.32 16.50
C PRO A 123 26.23 17.89 16.49
N ILE A 124 25.60 17.42 17.57
CA ILE A 124 25.03 16.07 17.66
C ILE A 124 23.75 16.00 16.82
N THR A 125 22.82 16.95 17.04
CA THR A 125 21.57 17.06 16.26
C THR A 125 21.87 17.23 14.78
N ARG A 126 22.85 18.07 14.42
CA ARG A 126 23.28 18.25 13.02
C ARG A 126 23.84 16.97 12.42
N SER A 127 24.81 16.33 13.10
CA SER A 127 25.40 15.08 12.63
C SER A 127 24.34 13.99 12.44
N ARG A 128 23.33 13.94 13.31
CA ARG A 128 22.23 12.99 13.22
C ARG A 128 21.32 13.28 12.03
N ALA A 129 20.94 14.54 11.81
CA ALA A 129 20.17 14.96 10.64
C ALA A 129 20.92 14.67 9.33
N ASP A 130 22.23 14.89 9.27
CA ASP A 130 23.06 14.59 8.10
C ASP A 130 23.13 13.08 7.82
N ALA A 131 23.26 12.26 8.86
CA ALA A 131 23.22 10.80 8.73
C ALA A 131 21.86 10.32 8.19
N LEU A 132 20.75 10.93 8.65
CA LEU A 132 19.41 10.66 8.14
C LEU A 132 19.26 11.06 6.67
N ARG A 133 19.74 12.25 6.27
CA ARG A 133 19.74 12.68 4.85
C ARG A 133 20.46 11.68 3.96
N ALA A 134 21.68 11.30 4.33
CA ALA A 134 22.46 10.32 3.58
C ALA A 134 21.77 8.94 3.49
N GLN A 135 20.99 8.57 4.51
CA GLN A 135 20.20 7.34 4.49
C GLN A 135 19.01 7.45 3.52
N LEU A 136 18.29 8.57 3.53
CA LEU A 136 17.16 8.84 2.64
C LEU A 136 17.63 8.93 1.17
N ASP A 137 18.80 9.52 0.92
CA ASP A 137 19.45 9.51 -0.40
C ASP A 137 19.67 8.08 -0.93
N ARG A 138 20.23 7.19 -0.10
CA ARG A 138 20.45 5.78 -0.46
C ARG A 138 19.14 5.04 -0.75
N ALA A 139 18.06 5.40 -0.05
CA ALA A 139 16.74 4.84 -0.25
C ALA A 139 15.98 5.50 -1.42
N GLY A 140 16.52 6.56 -2.05
CA GLY A 140 15.85 7.32 -3.11
C GLY A 140 14.60 8.06 -2.62
N VAL A 141 14.55 8.44 -1.34
CA VAL A 141 13.40 9.11 -0.73
C VAL A 141 13.61 10.63 -0.78
N PRO A 142 12.71 11.39 -1.47
CA PRO A 142 12.75 12.84 -1.47
C PRO A 142 12.69 13.40 -0.06
N HIS A 143 13.60 14.30 0.26
CA HIS A 143 13.68 14.91 1.58
C HIS A 143 14.17 16.36 1.53
N GLY A 144 13.92 17.09 2.60
CA GLY A 144 14.21 18.52 2.72
C GLY A 144 13.80 19.02 4.11
N THR A 145 13.81 20.33 4.31
CA THR A 145 13.25 20.97 5.50
C THR A 145 11.72 21.09 5.41
N PRO A 146 11.00 21.33 6.52
CA PRO A 146 9.56 21.60 6.49
C PRO A 146 9.16 22.77 5.57
N ALA A 147 10.04 23.77 5.42
CA ALA A 147 9.81 24.91 4.52
C ALA A 147 9.96 24.54 3.03
N GLU A 148 10.89 23.64 2.71
CA GLU A 148 11.13 23.15 1.34
C GLU A 148 10.08 22.13 0.91
N LEU A 149 9.57 21.33 1.85
CA LEU A 149 8.56 20.29 1.62
C LEU A 149 7.32 20.49 2.49
N PRO A 150 6.52 21.55 2.25
CA PRO A 150 5.33 21.84 3.06
C PRO A 150 4.23 20.77 2.95
N ALA A 151 4.32 19.90 1.93
CA ALA A 151 3.41 18.78 1.70
C ALA A 151 4.06 17.40 1.99
N ALA A 152 5.13 17.36 2.80
CA ALA A 152 5.79 16.10 3.15
C ALA A 152 4.82 15.13 3.84
N THR A 153 4.86 13.87 3.43
CA THR A 153 4.03 12.81 4.05
C THR A 153 4.61 12.33 5.37
N VAL A 154 5.91 12.52 5.60
CA VAL A 154 6.60 12.21 6.85
C VAL A 154 7.30 13.46 7.37
N VAL A 155 7.16 13.73 8.67
CA VAL A 155 7.98 14.72 9.38
C VAL A 155 8.90 13.99 10.36
N HIS A 156 10.20 14.10 10.18
CA HIS A 156 11.19 13.52 11.10
C HIS A 156 11.81 14.63 11.95
N VAL A 157 11.52 14.61 13.25
CA VAL A 157 12.03 15.59 14.21
C VAL A 157 13.27 15.01 14.89
N VAL A 158 14.39 15.71 14.78
CA VAL A 158 15.66 15.37 15.43
C VAL A 158 15.97 16.45 16.46
N GLY A 159 16.28 16.03 17.69
CA GLY A 159 16.68 16.96 18.74
C GLY A 159 17.04 16.27 20.04
N HIS A 160 17.50 17.06 21.00
CA HIS A 160 17.77 16.56 22.34
C HIS A 160 16.46 16.32 23.09
N GLY A 161 16.42 15.24 23.88
CA GLY A 161 15.37 15.05 24.87
C GLY A 161 15.83 15.56 26.22
N ASP A 162 15.17 16.60 26.73
CA ASP A 162 15.12 16.87 28.16
C ASP A 162 13.67 16.80 28.65
N ARG A 163 13.46 16.90 29.97
CA ARG A 163 12.11 16.90 30.55
C ARG A 163 11.26 18.10 30.10
N ASP A 164 11.86 19.11 29.50
CA ASP A 164 11.23 20.31 28.96
C ASP A 164 10.98 20.20 27.46
N LEU A 165 11.07 19.02 26.85
CA LEU A 165 10.67 18.82 25.46
C LEU A 165 9.26 19.34 25.18
N GLU A 166 8.36 19.26 26.16
CA GLU A 166 7.04 19.85 26.03
C GLU A 166 7.03 21.39 26.06
N GLN A 167 7.94 22.03 26.81
CA GLN A 167 8.13 23.47 26.74
C GLN A 167 8.73 23.88 25.40
N THR A 168 9.71 23.13 24.94
CA THR A 168 10.39 23.36 23.67
C THR A 168 9.46 23.13 22.48
N LEU A 169 8.58 22.14 22.54
CA LEU A 169 7.65 21.83 21.47
C LEU A 169 6.36 22.66 21.56
N PHE A 170 5.71 22.76 22.72
CA PHE A 170 4.27 23.11 22.77
C PHE A 170 3.87 24.34 23.59
N THR A 171 4.65 24.83 24.56
CA THR A 171 4.14 25.84 25.50
C THR A 171 4.85 27.19 25.47
N THR A 172 4.06 28.27 25.43
CA THR A 172 4.34 29.47 26.24
C THR A 172 3.85 29.24 27.68
N ARG A 173 4.25 30.10 28.63
CA ARG A 173 3.88 30.02 30.07
C ARG A 173 2.38 29.82 30.37
N ASP A 174 1.50 30.02 29.40
CA ASP A 174 0.04 30.07 29.55
C ASP A 174 -0.66 28.81 28.99
N GLY A 175 0.09 27.78 28.58
CA GLY A 175 -0.46 26.53 28.04
C GLY A 175 -1.01 26.64 26.62
N THR A 176 -0.74 27.75 25.93
CA THR A 176 -1.08 27.93 24.51
C THR A 176 0.15 27.66 23.62
N LEU A 177 -0.09 27.24 22.38
CA LEU A 177 0.96 27.12 21.36
C LEU A 177 1.54 28.52 21.11
N GLY A 178 2.76 28.75 21.60
CA GLY A 178 3.48 29.98 21.32
C GLY A 178 3.85 30.10 19.86
N ALA A 179 3.67 31.28 19.26
CA ALA A 179 4.10 31.56 17.88
C ALA A 179 5.62 31.40 17.63
N ALA A 180 6.41 31.17 18.69
CA ALA A 180 7.86 31.01 18.65
C ALA A 180 8.35 29.58 18.98
N THR A 181 7.45 28.60 19.18
CA THR A 181 7.91 27.22 19.44
C THR A 181 8.25 26.50 18.13
N PRO A 182 9.27 25.61 18.13
CA PRO A 182 9.54 24.69 17.03
C PRO A 182 8.30 23.99 16.44
N VAL A 183 7.31 23.57 17.25
CA VAL A 183 6.07 22.96 16.70
C VAL A 183 5.24 23.94 15.90
N HIS A 184 5.22 25.23 16.28
CA HIS A 184 4.49 26.24 15.51
C HIS A 184 5.00 26.29 14.06
N ALA A 185 6.32 26.15 13.86
CA ALA A 185 6.91 26.04 12.52
C ALA A 185 6.56 24.73 11.80
N LEU A 186 6.19 23.68 12.53
CA LEU A 186 5.76 22.40 11.96
C LEU A 186 4.27 22.34 11.63
N LEU A 187 3.42 23.17 12.26
CA LEU A 187 1.96 23.15 12.08
C LEU A 187 1.51 23.10 10.61
N PRO A 188 2.10 23.89 9.67
CA PRO A 188 1.69 23.84 8.27
C PRO A 188 1.86 22.45 7.65
N VAL A 189 2.89 21.71 8.05
CA VAL A 189 3.23 20.39 7.51
C VAL A 189 2.54 19.26 8.28
N LEU A 190 2.31 19.42 9.58
CA LEU A 190 1.71 18.39 10.44
C LEU A 190 0.31 17.97 9.98
N SER A 191 -0.51 18.91 9.52
CA SER A 191 -1.85 18.60 8.99
C SER A 191 -1.83 17.73 7.72
N GLY A 192 -0.69 17.71 7.02
CA GLY A 192 -0.44 16.86 5.84
C GLY A 192 0.32 15.58 6.14
N ALA A 193 0.93 15.45 7.33
CA ALA A 193 1.82 14.37 7.66
C ALA A 193 1.05 13.08 8.02
N SER A 194 1.30 12.03 7.24
CA SER A 194 0.84 10.68 7.56
C SER A 194 1.60 10.07 8.74
N LEU A 195 2.86 10.45 8.92
CA LEU A 195 3.70 9.97 10.01
C LEU A 195 4.59 11.10 10.54
N VAL A 196 4.67 11.23 11.86
CA VAL A 196 5.71 12.01 12.54
C VAL A 196 6.64 11.06 13.27
N VAL A 197 7.95 11.19 13.10
CA VAL A 197 8.97 10.41 13.82
C VAL A 197 9.71 11.34 14.75
N LEU A 198 9.68 11.02 16.05
CA LEU A 198 10.41 11.77 17.08
C LEU A 198 11.72 11.04 17.41
N ASP A 199 12.82 11.45 16.79
CA ASP A 199 14.20 11.05 17.16
C ASP A 199 14.69 11.99 18.26
N VAL A 200 14.04 11.84 19.42
CA VAL A 200 14.14 12.72 20.58
C VAL A 200 13.95 11.88 21.84
N CYS A 201 14.90 11.91 22.77
CA CYS A 201 14.83 11.10 23.99
C CYS A 201 13.57 11.41 24.82
N ASP A 202 12.98 10.37 25.41
CA ASP A 202 11.83 10.46 26.32
C ASP A 202 10.55 11.10 25.70
N ALA A 203 10.49 11.33 24.38
CA ALA A 203 9.38 12.03 23.73
C ALA A 203 8.03 11.29 23.84
N GLY A 204 8.05 9.97 24.01
CA GLY A 204 6.87 9.13 24.24
C GLY A 204 6.59 8.84 25.71
N SER A 205 7.43 9.33 26.64
CA SER A 205 7.25 9.07 28.07
C SER A 205 5.95 9.72 28.56
N PRO A 206 5.11 9.01 29.33
CA PRO A 206 3.94 9.62 29.95
C PRO A 206 4.38 10.71 30.94
N LEU A 207 3.74 11.88 30.86
CA LEU A 207 3.91 12.94 31.84
C LEU A 207 3.02 12.74 33.08
N PRO A 208 3.41 13.30 34.24
CA PRO A 208 2.51 13.45 35.37
C PRO A 208 1.39 14.45 35.04
N GLU A 209 0.15 13.95 34.95
CA GLU A 209 -1.14 14.66 34.86
C GLU A 209 -1.45 15.60 33.66
N GLU A 210 -2.73 15.55 33.26
CA GLU A 210 -3.59 16.38 32.37
C GLU A 210 -3.09 16.91 31.01
N ALA A 211 -1.80 17.16 30.81
CA ALA A 211 -1.30 17.91 29.66
C ALA A 211 -1.20 17.09 28.35
N GLY A 212 -1.46 15.77 28.42
CA GLY A 212 -1.16 14.84 27.34
C GLY A 212 0.35 14.64 27.15
N THR A 213 0.72 13.76 26.22
CA THR A 213 2.11 13.52 25.79
C THR A 213 2.39 14.27 24.48
N ALA A 214 3.65 14.53 24.14
CA ALA A 214 4.03 15.09 22.84
C ALA A 214 3.37 14.37 21.63
N PRO A 215 3.37 13.02 21.55
CA PRO A 215 2.62 12.29 20.53
C PRO A 215 1.13 12.62 20.46
N SER A 216 0.42 12.66 21.59
CA SER A 216 -1.02 12.99 21.58
C SER A 216 -1.29 14.42 21.12
N ARG A 217 -0.38 15.37 21.37
CA ARG A 217 -0.53 16.75 20.88
C ARG A 217 -0.29 16.84 19.38
N LEU A 218 0.69 16.11 18.84
CA LEU A 218 0.93 16.03 17.39
C LEU A 218 -0.27 15.40 16.67
N LEU A 219 -0.84 14.34 17.25
CA LEU A 219 -2.07 13.72 16.74
C LEU A 219 -3.27 14.68 16.81
N ALA A 220 -3.41 15.45 17.89
CA ALA A 220 -4.43 16.50 17.98
C ALA A 220 -4.20 17.65 16.97
N ALA A 221 -2.94 17.95 16.64
CA ALA A 221 -2.54 18.95 15.66
C ALA A 221 -2.68 18.48 14.18
N GLY A 222 -3.12 17.25 13.95
CA GLY A 222 -3.46 16.73 12.62
C GLY A 222 -2.51 15.66 12.07
N ALA A 223 -1.44 15.31 12.78
CA ALA A 223 -0.66 14.13 12.41
C ALA A 223 -1.53 12.86 12.55
N ARG A 224 -1.37 11.92 11.62
CA ARG A 224 -2.12 10.64 11.68
C ARG A 224 -1.51 9.61 12.61
N ALA A 225 -0.19 9.54 12.59
CA ALA A 225 0.58 8.59 13.35
C ALA A 225 1.84 9.27 13.88
N VAL A 226 2.30 8.84 15.04
CA VAL A 226 3.53 9.31 15.66
C VAL A 226 4.34 8.12 16.13
N VAL A 227 5.61 8.05 15.73
CA VAL A 227 6.60 7.18 16.37
C VAL A 227 7.36 7.98 17.40
N ALA A 228 7.44 7.47 18.62
CA ALA A 228 8.20 8.10 19.69
C ALA A 228 8.87 7.06 20.61
N PRO A 229 10.07 7.33 21.12
CA PRO A 229 10.70 6.49 22.13
C PRO A 229 10.06 6.72 23.50
N ALA A 230 9.77 5.64 24.23
CA ALA A 230 9.20 5.69 25.58
C ALA A 230 10.21 6.16 26.64
N GLY A 231 11.50 6.09 26.33
CA GLY A 231 12.60 6.57 27.16
C GLY A 231 13.76 7.15 26.33
N ARG A 232 14.96 7.18 26.91
CA ARG A 232 16.20 7.53 26.20
C ARG A 232 16.41 6.64 24.97
N LEU A 233 16.94 7.21 23.90
CA LEU A 233 17.21 6.52 22.64
C LEU A 233 18.68 6.69 22.27
N GLY A 234 19.42 5.58 22.17
CA GLY A 234 20.82 5.58 21.77
C GLY A 234 20.97 5.89 20.29
N VAL A 235 22.05 6.60 19.92
CA VAL A 235 22.29 7.05 18.53
C VAL A 235 22.32 5.88 17.54
N GLU A 236 22.93 4.76 17.92
CA GLU A 236 22.96 3.54 17.09
C GLU A 236 21.56 2.95 16.86
N ALA A 237 20.74 2.90 17.91
CA ALA A 237 19.37 2.42 17.82
C ALA A 237 18.48 3.36 17.00
N ALA A 238 18.63 4.68 17.18
CA ALA A 238 17.94 5.66 16.33
C ALA A 238 18.29 5.49 14.84
N GLY A 239 19.58 5.28 14.55
CA GLY A 239 20.08 5.00 13.21
C GLY A 239 19.48 3.75 12.60
N ALA A 240 19.61 2.61 13.29
CA ALA A 240 19.07 1.34 12.82
C ALA A 240 17.54 1.39 12.67
N PHE A 241 16.83 2.03 13.60
CA PHE A 241 15.39 2.21 13.51
C PHE A 241 15.00 2.98 12.24
N SER A 242 15.64 4.13 12.01
CA SER A 242 15.38 4.96 10.84
C SER A 242 15.67 4.20 9.55
N GLU A 243 16.76 3.43 9.50
CA GLU A 243 17.13 2.60 8.36
C GLU A 243 16.06 1.57 8.03
N GLY A 244 15.67 0.76 9.01
CA GLY A 244 14.61 -0.24 8.84
C GLY A 244 13.25 0.39 8.49
N LEU A 245 12.90 1.51 9.12
CA LEU A 245 11.65 2.23 8.87
C LEU A 245 11.57 2.72 7.42
N TYR A 246 12.55 3.52 6.97
CA TYR A 246 12.49 4.14 5.65
C TYR A 246 12.71 3.15 4.51
N ALA A 247 13.51 2.10 4.72
CA ALA A 247 13.62 1.01 3.74
C ALA A 247 12.26 0.30 3.54
N ALA A 248 11.52 0.05 4.62
CA ALA A 248 10.20 -0.58 4.53
C ALA A 248 9.15 0.36 3.92
N LEU A 249 9.13 1.65 4.30
CA LEU A 249 8.25 2.64 3.69
C LEU A 249 8.53 2.79 2.19
N ALA A 250 9.80 2.86 1.78
CA ALA A 250 10.18 2.88 0.37
C ALA A 250 9.79 1.58 -0.37
N GLY A 251 9.72 0.46 0.34
CA GLY A 251 9.18 -0.81 -0.14
C GLY A 251 7.65 -0.89 -0.19
N GLY A 252 6.94 0.18 0.17
CA GLY A 252 5.47 0.25 0.14
C GLY A 252 4.78 -0.44 1.32
N SER A 253 5.51 -0.75 2.41
CA SER A 253 4.92 -1.27 3.64
C SER A 253 3.96 -0.27 4.30
N THR A 254 3.01 -0.79 5.08
CA THR A 254 2.16 0.04 5.95
C THR A 254 2.97 0.72 7.06
N LEU A 255 2.44 1.77 7.69
CA LEU A 255 3.12 2.42 8.82
C LEU A 255 3.42 1.44 9.97
N ALA A 256 2.50 0.52 10.25
CA ALA A 256 2.70 -0.54 11.24
C ALA A 256 3.88 -1.45 10.86
N GLU A 257 3.86 -2.04 9.66
CA GLU A 257 4.92 -2.93 9.18
C GLU A 257 6.28 -2.24 9.11
N ALA A 258 6.31 -0.97 8.70
CA ALA A 258 7.53 -0.19 8.63
C ALA A 258 8.09 0.13 10.03
N THR A 259 7.23 0.45 11.00
CA THR A 259 7.66 0.59 12.40
C THR A 259 8.26 -0.72 12.91
N ALA A 260 7.61 -1.85 12.62
CA ALA A 260 8.12 -3.17 12.99
C ALA A 260 9.46 -3.49 12.30
N ALA A 261 9.66 -3.06 11.07
CA ALA A 261 10.94 -3.18 10.37
C ALA A 261 12.05 -2.37 11.05
N GLY A 262 11.77 -1.12 11.42
CA GLY A 262 12.67 -0.30 12.23
C GLY A 262 13.02 -0.98 13.56
N ARG A 263 12.02 -1.49 14.29
CA ARG A 263 12.23 -2.23 15.54
C ARG A 263 13.09 -3.49 15.35
N ARG A 264 12.85 -4.27 14.29
CA ARG A 264 13.69 -5.43 13.95
C ARG A 264 15.14 -5.04 13.69
N ALA A 265 15.39 -3.92 13.00
CA ALA A 265 16.73 -3.41 12.77
C ALA A 265 17.44 -3.03 14.07
N VAL A 266 16.76 -2.38 15.02
CA VAL A 266 17.30 -2.12 16.37
C VAL A 266 17.62 -3.42 17.10
N ARG A 267 16.71 -4.40 17.07
CA ARG A 267 16.92 -5.70 17.73
C ARG A 267 18.15 -6.43 17.18
N ALA A 268 18.42 -6.30 15.88
CA ALA A 268 19.58 -6.92 15.23
C ALA A 268 20.93 -6.38 15.73
N LEU A 269 20.96 -5.19 16.35
CA LEU A 269 22.17 -4.64 16.97
C LEU A 269 22.58 -5.40 18.25
N ALA A 270 21.65 -6.12 18.89
CA ALA A 270 21.88 -6.86 20.14
C ALA A 270 22.54 -6.00 21.25
N LEU A 271 22.08 -4.75 21.42
CA LEU A 271 22.60 -3.83 22.42
C LEU A 271 22.01 -4.12 23.81
N PRO A 272 22.82 -4.34 24.85
CA PRO A 272 22.32 -4.67 26.19
C PRO A 272 21.73 -3.49 26.96
N PHE A 273 21.85 -2.27 26.45
CA PHE A 273 21.48 -1.06 27.16
C PHE A 273 20.00 -0.70 26.94
N PRO A 274 19.30 -0.14 27.94
CA PRO A 274 17.88 0.23 27.82
C PRO A 274 17.56 1.16 26.64
N ASP A 275 18.46 2.09 26.34
CA ASP A 275 18.34 3.05 25.24
C ASP A 275 18.59 2.44 23.85
N GLY A 276 19.13 1.21 23.81
CA GLY A 276 19.32 0.40 22.62
C GLY A 276 18.25 -0.67 22.40
N ARG A 277 17.19 -0.72 23.21
CA ARG A 277 16.16 -1.77 23.11
C ARG A 277 15.09 -1.42 22.09
N TRP A 278 14.79 -2.37 21.22
CA TRP A 278 13.82 -2.23 20.12
C TRP A 278 12.39 -1.92 20.58
N ALA A 279 11.98 -2.42 21.75
CA ALA A 279 10.65 -2.21 22.31
C ALA A 279 10.43 -0.76 22.81
N ASN A 280 11.50 0.05 22.86
CA ASN A 280 11.42 1.44 23.30
C ASN A 280 10.66 2.33 22.30
N LEU A 281 10.60 1.97 21.02
CA LEU A 281 9.98 2.79 19.97
C LEU A 281 8.53 2.36 19.73
N SER A 282 7.59 3.25 20.04
CA SER A 282 6.15 2.99 19.95
C SER A 282 5.54 3.71 18.76
N LEU A 283 4.65 3.04 18.02
CA LEU A 283 3.76 3.67 17.05
C LEU A 283 2.44 4.02 17.75
N LEU A 284 2.09 5.31 17.75
CA LEU A 284 0.87 5.85 18.31
C LEU A 284 -0.04 6.39 17.20
N VAL A 285 -1.33 6.08 17.27
CA VAL A 285 -2.34 6.52 16.29
C VAL A 285 -3.63 6.99 16.98
N ALA A 286 -4.36 7.91 16.34
CA ALA A 286 -5.72 8.28 16.75
C ALA A 286 -6.77 7.26 16.26
N ASP A 287 -6.55 6.71 15.06
CA ASP A 287 -7.41 5.72 14.42
C ASP A 287 -6.57 4.57 13.82
N VAL A 288 -7.20 3.39 13.69
CA VAL A 288 -6.51 2.18 13.23
C VAL A 288 -6.16 2.23 11.74
N ALA A 289 -6.96 2.90 10.91
CA ALA A 289 -6.70 3.02 9.48
C ALA A 289 -5.40 3.79 9.21
N SER A 290 -5.04 4.76 10.08
CA SER A 290 -3.74 5.43 10.03
C SER A 290 -2.56 4.45 10.13
N ALA A 291 -2.64 3.43 11.00
CA ALA A 291 -1.56 2.44 11.13
C ALA A 291 -1.42 1.53 9.88
N LEU A 292 -2.54 1.31 9.18
CA LEU A 292 -2.63 0.52 7.96
C LEU A 292 -2.37 1.35 6.69
N ALA A 293 -2.16 2.66 6.83
CA ALA A 293 -1.85 3.52 5.70
C ALA A 293 -0.52 3.11 5.08
N ARG A 294 -0.46 3.08 3.74
CA ARG A 294 0.77 2.95 2.97
C ARG A 294 1.21 4.33 2.51
N LEU A 295 2.51 4.58 2.57
CA LEU A 295 3.11 5.73 1.90
C LEU A 295 3.69 5.19 0.61
N GLU A 296 3.06 5.51 -0.51
CA GLU A 296 3.55 5.05 -1.80
C GLU A 296 4.92 5.66 -2.03
N ALA A 297 5.94 4.87 -2.32
CA ALA A 297 7.21 5.46 -2.73
C ALA A 297 6.97 6.35 -3.97
N PRO A 298 7.55 7.56 -4.04
CA PRO A 298 7.52 8.35 -5.27
C PRO A 298 8.34 7.60 -6.32
N GLY A 299 7.69 6.70 -7.03
CA GLY A 299 8.42 5.67 -7.79
C GLY A 299 7.71 4.32 -7.90
N SER A 300 6.78 3.94 -7.02
CA SER A 300 6.10 2.64 -7.17
C SER A 300 5.13 2.67 -8.35
N SER A 301 5.42 1.86 -9.36
CA SER A 301 4.50 1.49 -10.44
C SER A 301 3.88 0.13 -10.11
N PRO A 302 2.77 -0.27 -10.75
CA PRO A 302 2.26 -1.63 -10.65
C PRO A 302 3.38 -2.66 -10.86
N ALA A 303 3.31 -3.79 -10.14
CA ALA A 303 4.36 -4.80 -10.18
C ALA A 303 4.67 -5.23 -11.63
N GLY A 304 5.94 -5.19 -12.02
CA GLY A 304 6.39 -5.52 -13.38
C GLY A 304 6.39 -4.36 -14.39
N TRP A 305 5.99 -3.16 -13.97
CA TRP A 305 5.97 -1.97 -14.81
C TRP A 305 7.11 -1.02 -14.44
N SER A 306 7.85 -0.54 -15.44
CA SER A 306 9.01 0.34 -15.26
C SER A 306 8.72 1.78 -15.70
N VAL A 307 7.49 2.26 -15.51
CA VAL A 307 7.06 3.54 -16.11
C VAL A 307 7.67 4.75 -15.39
N ARG A 308 8.14 5.72 -16.18
CA ARG A 308 8.78 6.96 -15.69
C ARG A 308 8.10 8.18 -16.31
N GLY A 309 8.52 9.38 -15.89
CA GLY A 309 8.09 10.64 -16.50
C GLY A 309 6.56 10.84 -16.50
N GLU A 310 6.00 11.30 -17.62
CA GLU A 310 4.56 11.54 -17.75
C GLU A 310 3.73 10.25 -17.75
N ALA A 311 4.28 9.15 -18.29
CA ALA A 311 3.60 7.84 -18.27
C ALA A 311 3.30 7.38 -16.85
N ARG A 312 4.19 7.73 -15.90
CA ARG A 312 3.99 7.44 -14.49
C ARG A 312 2.75 8.13 -13.95
N ALA A 313 2.62 9.44 -14.15
CA ALA A 313 1.48 10.21 -13.64
C ALA A 313 0.16 9.62 -14.15
N TRP A 314 0.13 9.24 -15.43
CA TRP A 314 -0.99 8.56 -16.05
C TRP A 314 -1.32 7.21 -15.40
N VAL A 315 -0.33 6.33 -15.21
CA VAL A 315 -0.51 5.02 -14.56
C VAL A 315 -0.99 5.17 -13.12
N MET A 316 -0.52 6.19 -12.38
CA MET A 316 -0.99 6.46 -11.03
C MET A 316 -2.47 6.90 -11.02
N GLU A 317 -2.88 7.78 -11.93
CA GLU A 317 -4.30 8.14 -12.06
C GLU A 317 -5.16 6.91 -12.40
N ALA A 318 -4.68 6.05 -13.29
CA ALA A 318 -5.36 4.82 -13.67
C ALA A 318 -5.49 3.86 -12.46
N THR A 319 -4.45 3.77 -11.63
CA THR A 319 -4.42 2.95 -10.41
C THR A 319 -5.45 3.44 -9.40
N GLU A 320 -5.60 4.76 -9.26
CA GLU A 320 -6.61 5.33 -8.36
C GLU A 320 -8.04 4.99 -8.80
N ARG A 321 -8.33 5.10 -10.10
CA ARG A 321 -9.64 4.67 -10.63
C ARG A 321 -9.88 3.18 -10.44
N ALA A 322 -8.82 2.37 -10.54
CA ALA A 322 -8.88 0.94 -10.32
C ALA A 322 -9.19 0.55 -8.87
N ARG A 323 -8.79 1.37 -7.89
CA ARG A 323 -9.20 1.16 -6.48
C ARG A 323 -10.71 1.24 -6.33
N ALA A 324 -11.35 2.23 -6.95
CA ALA A 324 -12.81 2.37 -6.92
C ALA A 324 -13.53 1.19 -7.61
N SER A 325 -12.93 0.64 -8.66
CA SER A 325 -13.48 -0.50 -9.41
C SER A 325 -13.08 -1.87 -8.84
N GLY A 326 -12.13 -1.93 -7.91
CA GLY A 326 -11.63 -3.14 -7.30
C GLY A 326 -10.74 -4.03 -8.18
N PHE A 327 -10.21 -3.52 -9.30
CA PHE A 327 -9.23 -4.19 -10.15
C PHE A 327 -8.55 -3.18 -11.10
N PHE A 328 -7.33 -3.49 -11.57
CA PHE A 328 -6.55 -2.65 -12.49
C PHE A 328 -6.39 -3.32 -13.85
N GLY A 329 -7.10 -2.83 -14.86
CA GLY A 329 -7.12 -3.37 -16.23
C GLY A 329 -6.90 -2.32 -17.30
N VAL A 330 -6.87 -2.75 -18.57
CA VAL A 330 -6.57 -1.89 -19.73
C VAL A 330 -7.54 -0.70 -19.78
N GLU A 331 -8.82 -0.95 -19.53
CA GLU A 331 -9.85 0.08 -19.54
C GLU A 331 -9.59 1.23 -18.57
N HIS A 332 -8.92 0.99 -17.44
CA HIS A 332 -8.55 2.04 -16.49
C HIS A 332 -7.46 2.96 -17.05
N LEU A 333 -6.44 2.38 -17.67
CA LEU A 333 -5.39 3.13 -18.35
C LEU A 333 -5.98 3.95 -19.49
N LEU A 334 -6.77 3.33 -20.35
CA LEU A 334 -7.35 4.06 -21.47
C LEU A 334 -8.29 5.19 -21.03
N ALA A 335 -8.99 5.02 -19.91
CA ALA A 335 -9.88 6.05 -19.36
C ALA A 335 -9.16 7.25 -18.75
N THR A 336 -7.88 7.10 -18.35
CA THR A 336 -7.06 8.18 -17.79
C THR A 336 -6.03 8.71 -18.78
N TRP A 337 -6.08 8.26 -20.02
CA TRP A 337 -5.09 8.59 -21.03
C TRP A 337 -4.98 10.12 -21.20
N PRO A 338 -3.79 10.73 -21.02
CA PRO A 338 -3.62 12.17 -21.13
C PRO A 338 -3.96 12.66 -22.54
N SER A 339 -4.92 13.58 -22.66
CA SER A 339 -5.43 14.13 -23.92
C SER A 339 -4.48 15.11 -24.63
N ARG A 340 -3.17 14.86 -24.59
CA ARG A 340 -2.15 15.82 -25.04
C ARG A 340 -1.65 15.51 -26.46
N GLY A 341 -2.35 16.09 -27.44
CA GLY A 341 -1.79 16.39 -28.77
C GLY A 341 -1.80 15.28 -29.82
N ASP A 342 -2.09 14.03 -29.45
CA ASP A 342 -2.27 12.93 -30.41
C ASP A 342 -3.78 12.79 -30.78
N PRO A 343 -4.16 12.92 -32.06
CA PRO A 343 -5.56 12.83 -32.50
C PRO A 343 -6.21 11.47 -32.20
N LEU A 344 -5.47 10.37 -32.33
CA LEU A 344 -5.98 9.02 -32.01
C LEU A 344 -6.30 8.94 -30.52
N VAL A 345 -5.46 9.55 -29.68
CA VAL A 345 -5.63 9.58 -28.22
C VAL A 345 -6.88 10.34 -27.80
N SER A 346 -7.07 11.53 -28.38
CA SER A 346 -8.23 12.37 -28.07
C SER A 346 -9.53 11.66 -28.46
N LEU A 347 -9.50 10.91 -29.56
CA LEU A 347 -10.63 10.14 -30.06
C LEU A 347 -10.93 8.92 -29.18
N VAL A 348 -9.91 8.16 -28.76
CA VAL A 348 -10.05 7.02 -27.83
C VAL A 348 -10.63 7.47 -26.49
N ALA A 349 -10.08 8.53 -25.90
CA ALA A 349 -10.58 9.09 -24.65
C ALA A 349 -12.02 9.60 -24.79
N PHE A 350 -12.34 10.26 -25.91
CA PHE A 350 -13.69 10.71 -26.21
C PHE A 350 -14.67 9.55 -26.30
N HIS A 351 -14.34 8.48 -27.05
CA HIS A 351 -15.20 7.30 -27.16
C HIS A 351 -15.41 6.60 -25.81
N LEU A 352 -14.35 6.42 -25.01
CA LEU A 352 -14.47 5.81 -23.70
C LEU A 352 -15.33 6.63 -22.73
N ALA A 353 -15.23 7.96 -22.79
CA ALA A 353 -16.01 8.85 -21.94
C ALA A 353 -17.48 9.02 -22.38
N HIS A 354 -17.77 8.93 -23.69
CA HIS A 354 -19.10 9.32 -24.24
C HIS A 354 -19.89 8.17 -24.86
N GLN A 355 -19.28 7.03 -25.18
CA GLN A 355 -19.98 5.91 -25.82
C GLN A 355 -20.32 4.75 -24.88
N GLY A 356 -20.15 4.95 -23.56
CA GLY A 356 -20.71 4.08 -22.51
C GLY A 356 -20.10 2.66 -22.41
N GLY A 357 -19.48 2.13 -23.46
CA GLY A 357 -19.20 0.70 -23.57
C GLY A 357 -18.34 0.12 -22.45
N ALA A 358 -17.14 0.63 -22.23
CA ALA A 358 -16.24 0.03 -21.23
C ALA A 358 -16.58 0.47 -19.79
N LEU A 359 -16.75 1.77 -19.57
CA LEU A 359 -16.97 2.32 -18.22
C LEU A 359 -18.33 1.94 -17.64
N GLU A 360 -19.41 1.88 -18.43
CA GLU A 360 -20.71 1.40 -17.93
C GLU A 360 -20.65 -0.09 -17.57
N ARG A 361 -19.87 -0.88 -18.31
CA ARG A 361 -19.65 -2.30 -17.99
C ARG A 361 -18.92 -2.48 -16.67
N ILE A 362 -17.88 -1.70 -16.41
CA ILE A 362 -17.19 -1.70 -15.12
C ILE A 362 -18.16 -1.29 -14.01
N GLY A 363 -18.97 -0.25 -14.23
CA GLY A 363 -19.97 0.22 -13.28
C GLY A 363 -21.08 -0.79 -12.95
N ALA A 364 -21.26 -1.83 -13.78
CA ALA A 364 -22.19 -2.94 -13.49
C ALA A 364 -21.61 -4.01 -12.56
N LEU A 365 -20.30 -3.98 -12.28
CA LEU A 365 -19.66 -4.88 -11.32
C LEU A 365 -19.95 -4.43 -9.89
N GLN A 366 -20.06 -5.40 -8.98
CA GLN A 366 -20.36 -5.14 -7.57
C GLN A 366 -19.21 -5.61 -6.67
N PRO A 367 -18.80 -4.81 -5.67
CA PRO A 367 -17.82 -5.25 -4.66
C PRO A 367 -18.26 -6.51 -3.91
N ARG A 368 -17.30 -7.42 -3.72
CA ARG A 368 -17.44 -8.61 -2.87
C ARG A 368 -16.80 -8.33 -1.51
N GLY A 369 -17.45 -7.45 -0.74
CA GLY A 369 -16.93 -6.99 0.56
C GLY A 369 -16.11 -5.69 0.44
N SER A 370 -15.13 -5.53 1.32
CA SER A 370 -14.22 -4.37 1.26
C SER A 370 -13.22 -4.57 0.13
N LEU A 371 -13.02 -3.52 -0.68
CA LEU A 371 -12.02 -3.56 -1.75
C LEU A 371 -10.62 -3.61 -1.13
N PRO A 372 -9.70 -4.41 -1.70
CA PRO A 372 -8.33 -4.45 -1.25
C PRO A 372 -7.68 -3.07 -1.46
N PRO A 373 -6.68 -2.71 -0.64
CA PRO A 373 -5.95 -1.44 -0.80
C PRO A 373 -5.22 -1.36 -2.16
N ASP A 374 -4.81 -2.52 -2.68
CA ASP A 374 -4.15 -2.67 -3.96
C ASP A 374 -5.07 -3.42 -4.92
N ALA A 375 -5.45 -2.77 -6.02
CA ALA A 375 -6.30 -3.37 -7.03
C ALA A 375 -5.52 -4.44 -7.81
N PRO A 376 -6.01 -5.70 -7.90
CA PRO A 376 -5.32 -6.75 -8.64
C PRO A 376 -5.23 -6.40 -10.13
N VAL A 377 -4.06 -6.64 -10.73
CA VAL A 377 -3.82 -6.43 -12.16
C VAL A 377 -4.49 -7.54 -12.97
N THR A 378 -5.19 -7.21 -14.06
CA THR A 378 -5.83 -8.22 -14.92
C THR A 378 -4.80 -9.13 -15.59
N PRO A 379 -5.16 -10.39 -15.92
CA PRO A 379 -4.26 -11.32 -16.63
C PRO A 379 -3.63 -10.73 -17.90
N ARG A 380 -4.42 -10.00 -18.72
CA ARG A 380 -3.91 -9.34 -19.93
C ARG A 380 -2.83 -8.33 -19.61
N LEU A 381 -3.07 -7.42 -18.66
CA LEU A 381 -2.08 -6.42 -18.26
C LEU A 381 -0.85 -7.03 -17.58
N ALA A 382 -1.03 -8.07 -16.77
CA ALA A 382 0.06 -8.76 -16.10
C ALA A 382 1.03 -9.43 -17.10
N GLY A 383 0.51 -9.86 -18.25
CA GLY A 383 1.32 -10.37 -19.37
C GLY A 383 2.11 -9.28 -20.10
N THR A 384 1.73 -8.01 -19.95
CA THR A 384 2.38 -6.89 -20.64
C THR A 384 3.50 -6.33 -19.76
N ARG A 385 4.76 -6.62 -20.11
CA ARG A 385 5.90 -5.86 -19.57
C ARG A 385 5.98 -4.52 -20.28
N LEU A 386 5.81 -3.44 -19.53
CA LEU A 386 5.89 -2.09 -20.08
C LEU A 386 7.05 -1.34 -19.43
N ASP A 387 8.00 -0.95 -20.29
CA ASP A 387 9.08 -0.03 -19.97
C ASP A 387 8.91 1.20 -20.86
N ALA A 388 8.28 2.23 -20.30
CA ALA A 388 7.98 3.45 -21.03
C ALA A 388 8.26 4.66 -20.13
N ALA A 389 9.16 5.52 -20.59
CA ALA A 389 9.41 6.82 -19.95
C ALA A 389 8.41 7.89 -20.39
N ASP A 390 7.70 7.65 -21.48
CA ASP A 390 6.84 8.62 -22.16
C ASP A 390 5.40 8.10 -22.28
N ALA A 391 4.43 8.97 -22.02
CA ALA A 391 3.02 8.61 -22.00
C ALA A 391 2.53 8.17 -23.39
N ASN A 392 3.00 8.79 -24.48
CA ASN A 392 2.63 8.43 -25.85
C ASN A 392 3.25 7.09 -26.29
N ALA A 393 4.45 6.76 -25.79
CA ALA A 393 5.06 5.45 -26.02
C ALA A 393 4.26 4.32 -25.34
N LEU A 394 3.89 4.51 -24.07
CA LEU A 394 3.07 3.55 -23.31
C LEU A 394 1.71 3.31 -23.99
N ALA A 395 1.08 4.42 -24.35
CA ALA A 395 -0.13 4.54 -25.14
C ALA A 395 -0.13 3.69 -26.42
N ARG A 396 0.89 3.88 -27.26
CA ARG A 396 1.05 3.13 -28.52
C ARG A 396 1.28 1.65 -28.25
N ALA A 397 2.13 1.31 -27.27
CA ALA A 397 2.37 -0.09 -26.90
C ALA A 397 1.09 -0.79 -26.43
N LEU A 398 0.25 -0.12 -25.64
CA LEU A 398 -1.06 -0.63 -25.26
C LEU A 398 -1.96 -0.78 -26.49
N TRP A 399 -2.07 0.25 -27.33
CA TRP A 399 -2.92 0.22 -28.54
C TRP A 399 -2.54 -0.90 -29.50
N ASP A 400 -1.25 -1.04 -29.81
CA ASP A 400 -0.72 -2.05 -30.73
C ASP A 400 -0.82 -3.46 -30.15
N GLY A 401 -0.76 -3.59 -28.82
CA GLY A 401 -0.96 -4.85 -28.10
C GLY A 401 -2.42 -5.30 -28.03
N LEU A 402 -3.38 -4.41 -28.31
CA LEU A 402 -4.79 -4.76 -28.36
C LEU A 402 -5.16 -5.29 -29.75
N ASP A 403 -5.63 -6.52 -29.80
CA ASP A 403 -6.22 -7.04 -31.02
C ASP A 403 -7.52 -6.28 -31.38
N GLY A 404 -7.91 -6.37 -32.65
CA GLY A 404 -9.07 -5.65 -33.17
C GLY A 404 -10.38 -6.01 -32.47
N THR A 405 -10.49 -7.21 -31.91
CA THR A 405 -11.67 -7.63 -31.14
C THR A 405 -11.77 -6.85 -29.82
N VAL A 406 -10.68 -6.73 -29.07
CA VAL A 406 -10.67 -5.97 -27.82
C VAL A 406 -10.91 -4.49 -28.08
N GLN A 407 -10.29 -3.93 -29.13
CA GLN A 407 -10.53 -2.56 -29.55
C GLN A 407 -12.02 -2.32 -29.86
N ALA A 408 -12.65 -3.23 -30.59
CA ALA A 408 -14.08 -3.18 -30.89
C ALA A 408 -14.97 -3.18 -29.65
N LEU A 409 -14.62 -3.99 -28.66
CA LEU A 409 -15.36 -4.07 -27.40
C LEU A 409 -15.26 -2.81 -26.58
N LEU A 410 -14.11 -2.15 -26.64
CA LEU A 410 -13.88 -0.86 -26.00
C LEU A 410 -14.50 0.30 -26.79
N GLY A 411 -15.16 0.03 -27.93
CA GLY A 411 -15.77 1.06 -28.78
C GLY A 411 -14.75 1.84 -29.61
N LEU A 412 -13.59 1.25 -29.90
CA LEU A 412 -12.44 1.93 -30.52
C LEU A 412 -12.30 1.64 -32.04
N GLU A 413 -13.23 0.90 -32.64
CA GLU A 413 -13.20 0.58 -34.08
C GLU A 413 -13.31 1.81 -34.97
N GLU A 414 -14.21 2.74 -34.62
CA GLU A 414 -14.36 4.01 -35.33
C GLU A 414 -13.11 4.88 -35.20
N ALA A 415 -12.47 4.85 -34.02
CA ALA A 415 -11.22 5.54 -33.77
C ALA A 415 -10.07 5.02 -34.65
N ARG A 416 -10.00 3.70 -34.85
CA ARG A 416 -9.02 3.08 -35.74
C ARG A 416 -9.22 3.49 -37.18
N ALA A 417 -10.46 3.45 -37.69
CA ALA A 417 -10.78 3.88 -39.05
C ALA A 417 -10.41 5.36 -39.30
N ALA A 418 -10.68 6.23 -38.32
CA ALA A 418 -10.29 7.64 -38.35
C ALA A 418 -8.77 7.85 -38.38
N SER A 419 -7.99 7.05 -37.66
CA SER A 419 -6.52 7.16 -37.64
C SER A 419 -5.85 6.73 -38.95
N THR A 420 -6.46 5.81 -39.70
CA THR A 420 -5.95 5.38 -41.02
C THR A 420 -6.27 6.35 -42.16
N LEU A 421 -7.19 7.29 -41.95
CA LEU A 421 -7.61 8.26 -42.97
C LEU A 421 -6.54 9.33 -43.28
N GLU A 422 -5.46 9.44 -42.49
CA GLU A 422 -4.32 10.31 -42.82
C GLU A 422 -3.34 9.68 -43.83
N THR A 423 -3.52 8.44 -44.31
CA THR A 423 -2.50 7.80 -45.18
C THR A 423 -2.98 7.07 -46.43
N VAL A 424 -4.27 6.76 -46.66
CA VAL A 424 -4.62 5.97 -47.88
C VAL A 424 -5.90 6.43 -48.58
N ALA A 425 -5.71 6.80 -49.85
CA ALA A 425 -6.73 6.98 -50.88
C ALA A 425 -7.63 5.75 -51.02
N THR A 426 -8.94 5.98 -51.15
CA THR A 426 -9.96 5.09 -51.75
C THR A 426 -9.60 3.60 -51.80
N LEU A 427 -9.77 2.91 -50.68
CA LEU A 427 -9.89 1.45 -50.66
C LEU A 427 -11.36 1.09 -50.84
N GLU A 428 -11.70 0.56 -52.01
CA GLU A 428 -12.99 -0.06 -52.24
C GLU A 428 -13.18 -1.26 -51.28
N PRO A 429 -14.35 -1.41 -50.65
CA PRO A 429 -14.63 -2.53 -49.77
C PRO A 429 -14.75 -3.81 -50.60
N GLY A 430 -13.66 -4.56 -50.68
CA GLY A 430 -13.67 -5.90 -51.27
C GLY A 430 -14.58 -6.84 -50.47
N PRO A 431 -15.58 -7.50 -51.09
CA PRO A 431 -16.37 -8.53 -50.44
C PRO A 431 -15.52 -9.80 -50.33
N ALA A 432 -14.72 -9.90 -49.28
CA ALA A 432 -14.12 -11.18 -48.91
C ALA A 432 -15.12 -11.92 -48.02
N GLU A 433 -15.82 -12.91 -48.60
CA GLU A 433 -16.41 -13.97 -47.78
C GLU A 433 -15.29 -14.57 -46.92
N PRO A 434 -15.41 -14.56 -45.58
CA PRO A 434 -14.35 -15.07 -44.73
C PRO A 434 -14.21 -16.57 -44.99
N ALA A 435 -12.97 -17.01 -45.28
CA ALA A 435 -12.61 -18.43 -45.22
C ALA A 435 -13.14 -19.04 -43.90
N GLU A 436 -13.70 -20.25 -43.98
CA GLU A 436 -14.20 -20.97 -42.81
C GLU A 436 -13.16 -20.93 -41.69
N ARG A 437 -13.51 -20.29 -40.56
CA ARG A 437 -12.64 -20.23 -39.39
C ARG A 437 -12.76 -21.54 -38.62
N PRO A 438 -11.65 -22.06 -38.07
CA PRO A 438 -11.70 -23.29 -37.29
C PRO A 438 -12.59 -23.12 -36.04
N PRO A 439 -13.18 -24.21 -35.53
CA PRO A 439 -13.90 -24.19 -34.26
C PRO A 439 -12.97 -23.79 -33.11
N ALA A 440 -13.51 -23.03 -32.15
CA ALA A 440 -12.77 -22.60 -30.98
C ALA A 440 -12.59 -23.75 -29.97
N GLY A 441 -11.35 -24.06 -29.60
CA GLY A 441 -11.04 -25.06 -28.59
C GLY A 441 -11.19 -24.54 -27.16
N ARG A 442 -11.01 -23.23 -26.95
CA ARG A 442 -11.01 -22.57 -25.64
C ARG A 442 -11.69 -21.19 -25.71
N LEU A 443 -11.88 -20.58 -24.54
CA LEU A 443 -12.50 -19.25 -24.41
C LEU A 443 -11.60 -18.30 -23.65
N GLU A 444 -11.39 -17.09 -24.18
CA GLU A 444 -10.66 -16.02 -23.48
C GLU A 444 -11.66 -14.99 -22.95
N VAL A 445 -11.52 -14.58 -21.69
CA VAL A 445 -12.34 -13.52 -21.08
C VAL A 445 -11.90 -12.14 -21.57
N LEU A 446 -12.87 -11.28 -21.87
CA LEU A 446 -12.63 -9.94 -22.42
C LEU A 446 -13.21 -8.88 -21.47
N GLY A 447 -12.32 -8.01 -20.97
CA GLY A 447 -12.64 -6.94 -20.02
C GLY A 447 -12.89 -7.42 -18.58
N GLY A 448 -13.01 -6.46 -17.65
CA GLY A 448 -13.24 -6.75 -16.24
C GLY A 448 -12.01 -7.32 -15.52
N PRO A 449 -12.16 -7.79 -14.26
CA PRO A 449 -11.04 -8.22 -13.42
C PRO A 449 -10.29 -9.45 -13.92
N GLU A 450 -10.87 -10.21 -14.85
CA GLU A 450 -10.30 -11.43 -15.41
C GLU A 450 -9.97 -11.29 -16.90
N ASP A 451 -9.90 -10.06 -17.44
CA ASP A 451 -9.52 -9.81 -18.84
C ASP A 451 -8.22 -10.54 -19.22
N GLY A 452 -8.26 -11.31 -20.31
CA GLY A 452 -7.15 -12.14 -20.80
C GLY A 452 -7.06 -13.54 -20.18
N LEU A 453 -7.94 -13.92 -19.24
CA LEU A 453 -8.00 -15.27 -18.71
C LEU A 453 -8.47 -16.25 -19.79
N VAL A 454 -7.69 -17.30 -20.08
CA VAL A 454 -8.10 -18.41 -20.95
C VAL A 454 -8.74 -19.51 -20.10
N VAL A 455 -9.99 -19.84 -20.40
CA VAL A 455 -10.78 -20.86 -19.73
C VAL A 455 -10.71 -22.16 -20.54
N GLU A 456 -10.18 -23.21 -19.90
CA GLU A 456 -10.00 -24.54 -20.49
C GLU A 456 -10.99 -25.59 -19.96
N GLY A 457 -11.74 -25.27 -18.90
CA GLY A 457 -12.69 -26.18 -18.26
C GLY A 457 -14.00 -26.35 -19.03
N ASP A 458 -14.81 -27.31 -18.61
CA ASP A 458 -16.10 -27.64 -19.25
C ASP A 458 -17.24 -26.69 -18.87
N ARG A 459 -16.97 -25.63 -18.13
CA ARG A 459 -18.00 -24.69 -17.66
C ARG A 459 -17.46 -23.27 -17.59
N VAL A 460 -18.26 -22.34 -18.09
CA VAL A 460 -18.06 -20.89 -17.91
C VAL A 460 -19.26 -20.29 -17.22
N GLY A 461 -18.99 -19.59 -16.13
CA GLY A 461 -20.01 -18.91 -15.33
C GLY A 461 -19.42 -18.39 -14.03
N ARG A 462 -20.22 -17.68 -13.26
CA ARG A 462 -19.80 -17.12 -11.96
C ARG A 462 -19.54 -18.24 -10.94
N ALA A 463 -18.40 -18.17 -10.25
CA ALA A 463 -18.05 -19.05 -9.14
C ALA A 463 -19.07 -18.95 -7.99
N GLU A 464 -19.43 -20.08 -7.38
CA GLU A 464 -20.33 -20.12 -6.21
C GLU A 464 -19.60 -19.79 -4.91
N ARG A 465 -18.34 -20.24 -4.82
CA ARG A 465 -17.45 -20.08 -3.69
C ARG A 465 -16.02 -19.83 -4.20
N ALA A 466 -15.14 -19.39 -3.31
CA ALA A 466 -13.74 -19.11 -3.66
C ALA A 466 -12.95 -20.37 -4.09
N ASP A 467 -13.43 -21.56 -3.74
CA ASP A 467 -12.85 -22.86 -4.08
C ASP A 467 -13.49 -23.52 -5.32
N SER A 468 -14.63 -23.01 -5.80
CA SER A 468 -15.32 -23.58 -6.97
C SER A 468 -14.72 -23.11 -8.30
N GLU A 469 -14.81 -23.97 -9.33
CA GLU A 469 -14.50 -23.60 -10.70
C GLU A 469 -15.48 -22.52 -11.21
N GLY A 470 -14.95 -21.47 -11.82
CA GLY A 470 -15.73 -20.37 -12.39
C GLY A 470 -14.99 -19.03 -12.41
N LEU A 471 -15.60 -18.06 -13.08
CA LEU A 471 -15.16 -16.67 -13.15
C LEU A 471 -15.44 -15.92 -11.84
N TYR A 472 -14.67 -14.88 -11.60
CA TYR A 472 -14.70 -14.02 -10.40
C TYR A 472 -14.39 -14.79 -9.11
N ARG A 473 -13.52 -15.81 -9.20
CA ARG A 473 -13.14 -16.64 -8.05
C ARG A 473 -12.23 -15.88 -7.09
N ILE A 474 -11.26 -15.16 -7.65
CA ILE A 474 -10.21 -14.42 -6.91
C ILE A 474 -10.40 -12.91 -6.97
N ALA A 475 -11.42 -12.43 -7.69
CA ALA A 475 -11.68 -11.01 -7.85
C ALA A 475 -12.42 -10.43 -6.62
N SER A 476 -12.04 -9.21 -6.25
CA SER A 476 -12.71 -8.38 -5.23
C SER A 476 -14.04 -7.79 -5.69
N VAL A 477 -14.39 -7.96 -6.96
CA VAL A 477 -15.68 -7.59 -7.55
C VAL A 477 -16.29 -8.76 -8.29
N VAL A 478 -17.59 -8.69 -8.53
CA VAL A 478 -18.34 -9.74 -9.20
C VAL A 478 -19.36 -9.15 -10.18
N ASP A 479 -19.60 -9.85 -11.29
CA ASP A 479 -20.76 -9.55 -12.14
C ASP A 479 -22.02 -10.22 -11.54
N PRO A 480 -23.00 -9.46 -11.01
CA PRO A 480 -24.21 -10.02 -10.40
C PRO A 480 -25.17 -10.63 -11.44
N TYR A 481 -25.03 -10.32 -12.72
CA TYR A 481 -25.88 -10.81 -13.82
C TYR A 481 -25.28 -12.00 -14.58
N LEU A 482 -24.02 -12.34 -14.33
CA LEU A 482 -23.41 -13.54 -14.87
C LEU A 482 -24.05 -14.80 -14.25
N SER A 483 -24.61 -15.66 -15.11
CA SER A 483 -25.12 -16.97 -14.68
C SER A 483 -23.97 -17.83 -14.14
N ARG A 484 -24.25 -18.64 -13.12
CA ARG A 484 -23.31 -19.64 -12.62
C ARG A 484 -23.00 -20.72 -13.67
N ARG A 485 -23.90 -20.92 -14.63
CA ARG A 485 -23.81 -21.88 -15.74
C ARG A 485 -24.13 -21.16 -17.04
N ALA A 486 -23.31 -20.18 -17.43
CA ALA A 486 -23.57 -19.43 -18.66
C ALA A 486 -23.34 -20.32 -19.89
N LEU A 487 -22.24 -21.07 -19.88
CA LEU A 487 -21.86 -22.07 -20.88
C LEU A 487 -21.41 -23.36 -20.18
N GLU A 488 -21.72 -24.50 -20.78
CA GLU A 488 -21.20 -25.82 -20.41
C GLU A 488 -20.77 -26.58 -21.66
N ARG A 489 -19.72 -27.39 -21.58
CA ARG A 489 -19.21 -28.15 -22.71
C ARG A 489 -19.83 -29.54 -22.70
N GLU A 490 -20.52 -29.90 -23.79
CA GLU A 490 -21.16 -31.21 -23.98
C GLU A 490 -20.71 -31.78 -25.33
N GLY A 491 -20.03 -32.93 -25.31
CA GLY A 491 -19.54 -33.56 -26.55
C GLY A 491 -18.56 -32.68 -27.35
N GLY A 492 -17.77 -31.84 -26.69
CA GLY A 492 -16.83 -30.91 -27.32
C GLY A 492 -17.43 -29.58 -27.79
N VAL A 493 -18.77 -29.45 -27.77
CA VAL A 493 -19.51 -28.24 -28.17
C VAL A 493 -19.94 -27.44 -26.93
N TRP A 494 -19.92 -26.11 -27.03
CA TRP A 494 -20.44 -25.26 -25.96
C TRP A 494 -21.96 -25.22 -25.99
N VAL A 495 -22.63 -25.30 -24.85
CA VAL A 495 -24.08 -25.24 -24.71
C VAL A 495 -24.46 -24.00 -23.91
N ALA A 496 -25.16 -23.06 -24.55
CA ALA A 496 -25.67 -21.87 -23.90
C ALA A 496 -26.97 -22.19 -23.15
N ARG A 497 -27.04 -21.80 -21.88
CA ARG A 497 -28.24 -22.04 -21.04
C ARG A 497 -29.32 -20.96 -21.18
N LYS A 498 -29.01 -19.85 -21.85
CA LYS A 498 -29.93 -18.74 -22.16
C LYS A 498 -29.60 -18.17 -23.53
N ALA A 499 -30.46 -17.30 -24.06
CA ALA A 499 -30.13 -16.54 -25.25
C ALA A 499 -28.96 -15.57 -24.98
N LEU A 500 -28.00 -15.52 -25.89
CA LEU A 500 -26.78 -14.72 -25.79
C LEU A 500 -26.58 -13.90 -27.08
N GLN A 501 -25.90 -12.76 -26.96
CA GLN A 501 -25.47 -11.98 -28.13
C GLN A 501 -24.09 -12.45 -28.56
N CYS A 502 -23.95 -12.80 -29.84
CA CYS A 502 -22.69 -13.22 -30.44
C CYS A 502 -22.30 -12.24 -31.56
N ARG A 503 -21.07 -11.74 -31.53
CA ARG A 503 -20.47 -11.00 -32.65
C ARG A 503 -19.67 -11.97 -33.50
N ARG A 504 -20.19 -12.26 -34.70
CA ARG A 504 -19.57 -13.14 -35.69
C ARG A 504 -19.31 -12.35 -36.97
N ALA A 505 -18.08 -12.37 -37.47
CA ALA A 505 -17.66 -11.64 -38.66
C ALA A 505 -18.13 -10.16 -38.67
N GLY A 506 -18.03 -9.48 -37.52
CA GLY A 506 -18.42 -8.07 -37.36
C GLY A 506 -19.92 -7.81 -37.17
N ARG A 507 -20.79 -8.85 -37.21
CA ARG A 507 -22.24 -8.69 -37.03
C ARG A 507 -22.72 -9.29 -35.72
N TRP A 508 -23.65 -8.60 -35.06
CA TRP A 508 -24.35 -9.09 -33.89
C TRP A 508 -25.49 -10.03 -34.28
N ILE A 509 -25.47 -11.24 -33.75
CA ILE A 509 -26.53 -12.24 -33.88
C ILE A 509 -26.97 -12.72 -32.50
N THR A 510 -28.25 -13.07 -32.38
CA THR A 510 -28.76 -13.72 -31.16
C THR A 510 -28.60 -15.23 -31.29
N VAL A 511 -27.90 -15.84 -30.36
CA VAL A 511 -27.80 -17.30 -30.23
C VAL A 511 -28.80 -17.74 -29.17
N GLY A 512 -29.72 -18.64 -29.54
CA GLY A 512 -30.70 -19.19 -28.60
C GLY A 512 -30.08 -20.14 -27.57
N PRO A 513 -30.84 -20.57 -26.55
CA PRO A 513 -30.40 -21.65 -25.66
C PRO A 513 -30.17 -22.95 -26.46
N GLY A 514 -29.09 -23.67 -26.15
CA GLY A 514 -28.72 -24.91 -26.83
C GLY A 514 -27.25 -24.93 -27.29
N PRO A 515 -26.86 -25.90 -28.14
CA PRO A 515 -25.52 -25.99 -28.69
C PRO A 515 -25.13 -24.72 -29.47
N VAL A 516 -23.92 -24.25 -29.23
CA VAL A 516 -23.30 -23.08 -29.84
C VAL A 516 -21.94 -23.50 -30.39
N GLU A 517 -21.86 -23.58 -31.71
CA GLU A 517 -20.60 -23.77 -32.40
C GLU A 517 -19.90 -22.41 -32.51
N LEU A 518 -18.92 -22.18 -31.62
CA LEU A 518 -18.10 -20.98 -31.64
C LEU A 518 -16.90 -21.18 -32.56
N GLN A 519 -16.67 -20.24 -33.45
CA GLN A 519 -15.44 -20.20 -34.26
C GLN A 519 -14.39 -19.34 -33.58
N VAL A 520 -13.13 -19.54 -33.96
CA VAL A 520 -12.05 -18.66 -33.51
C VAL A 520 -12.34 -17.21 -33.91
N GLY A 521 -12.29 -16.30 -32.92
CA GLY A 521 -12.59 -14.88 -33.06
C GLY A 521 -14.06 -14.49 -32.87
N ASP A 522 -14.99 -15.44 -32.71
CA ASP A 522 -16.36 -15.12 -32.28
C ASP A 522 -16.34 -14.55 -30.87
N VAL A 523 -17.16 -13.52 -30.61
CA VAL A 523 -17.31 -12.94 -29.27
C VAL A 523 -18.71 -13.16 -28.75
N LEU A 524 -18.82 -13.70 -27.54
CA LEU A 524 -20.09 -13.97 -26.89
C LEU A 524 -20.24 -13.12 -25.63
N ALA A 525 -21.32 -12.34 -25.54
CA ALA A 525 -21.66 -11.58 -24.34
C ALA A 525 -22.44 -12.48 -23.37
N LEU A 526 -21.81 -12.87 -22.26
CA LEU A 526 -22.43 -13.71 -21.22
C LEU A 526 -23.36 -12.90 -20.30
N SER A 527 -23.03 -11.63 -20.14
CA SER A 527 -23.73 -10.60 -19.37
C SER A 527 -23.39 -9.22 -19.92
N ARG A 528 -23.75 -8.14 -19.20
CA ARG A 528 -23.30 -6.80 -19.57
C ARG A 528 -21.79 -6.64 -19.37
N ALA A 529 -21.23 -7.14 -18.27
CA ALA A 529 -19.82 -6.91 -17.93
C ALA A 529 -18.87 -8.09 -18.24
N THR A 530 -19.39 -9.27 -18.60
CA THR A 530 -18.57 -10.46 -18.90
C THR A 530 -18.76 -10.95 -20.34
N TRP A 531 -17.67 -10.94 -21.09
CA TRP A 531 -17.63 -11.31 -22.51
C TRP A 531 -16.52 -12.34 -22.70
N VAL A 532 -16.69 -13.23 -23.68
CA VAL A 532 -15.69 -14.24 -24.01
C VAL A 532 -15.43 -14.31 -25.51
N ARG A 533 -14.21 -14.62 -25.91
CA ARG A 533 -13.82 -14.86 -27.29
C ARG A 533 -13.45 -16.32 -27.51
N GLY A 534 -13.90 -16.90 -28.62
CA GLY A 534 -13.40 -18.18 -29.11
C GLY A 534 -11.93 -18.08 -29.51
N VAL A 535 -11.07 -18.89 -28.91
CA VAL A 535 -9.64 -18.99 -29.25
C VAL A 535 -9.28 -20.45 -29.58
N PRO A 536 -8.17 -20.69 -30.32
CA PRO A 536 -7.76 -22.03 -30.71
C PRO A 536 -7.64 -23.01 -29.53
#